data_AF-A0A9Q0YAS0-F1
#
_entry.id   AF-A0A9Q0YAS0-F1
#
_cell.length_a   1.000
_cell.length_b   1.000
_cell.length_c   1.000
_cell.angle_alpha   90.00
_cell.angle_beta   90.00
_cell.angle_gamma   90.00
#
_symmetry.space_group_name_H-M   'P 1'
#
loop_
_entity.id
_entity.type
_entity.pdbx_description
1 polymer ?
#
loop_
_entity_poly.entity_id
_entity_poly.type
_entity_poly.pdbx_seq_one_letter_code
_entity_poly.pdbx_strand_id
1 'polypeptide(L)'
;MIESWWAFLRKHWTQFWIEHFAKLSQDGYFDGRELAFEFINAYFLHPQLQNELARIAEEWNDHHVRSSRNANCPFGRPLVMYNAPDLYGTRDFGHPVSQNEALFCKEGETDQNVYPSTLMTRHFLNYVA
;
A
#
# COMPACT_ATOMS: atom_id res chain seq x y z
N MET A 1 -2.41 -2.49 -19.97
CA MET A 1 -1.26 -3.33 -19.57
C MET A 1 -0.88 -2.91 -18.16
N ILE A 2 -0.23 -3.79 -17.42
CA ILE A 2 0.17 -3.57 -16.02
C ILE A 2 0.99 -2.28 -15.86
N GLU A 3 1.89 -1.98 -16.79
CA GLU A 3 2.75 -0.79 -16.76
C GLU A 3 1.95 0.51 -16.93
N SER A 4 0.91 0.50 -17.75
CA SER A 4 0.02 1.65 -17.92
C SER A 4 -0.75 1.94 -16.64
N TRP A 5 -1.15 0.89 -15.91
CA TRP A 5 -1.79 1.04 -14.60
C TRP A 5 -0.84 1.64 -13.58
N TRP A 6 0.41 1.13 -13.49
CA TRP A 6 1.41 1.72 -12.59
C TRP A 6 1.70 3.18 -12.90
N ALA A 7 1.78 3.55 -14.18
CA ALA A 7 1.95 4.94 -14.59
C ALA A 7 0.75 5.82 -14.21
N PHE A 8 -0.48 5.29 -14.34
CA PHE A 8 -1.71 5.98 -13.91
C PHE A 8 -1.73 6.18 -12.39
N LEU A 9 -1.53 5.11 -11.63
CA LEU A 9 -1.49 5.11 -10.17
C LEU A 9 -0.48 6.13 -9.65
N ARG A 10 0.73 6.13 -10.22
CA ARG A 10 1.77 7.10 -9.87
C ARG A 10 1.29 8.53 -10.08
N LYS A 11 0.85 8.86 -11.29
CA LYS A 11 0.49 10.24 -11.65
C LYS A 11 -0.65 10.79 -10.81
N HIS A 12 -1.63 9.95 -10.46
CA HIS A 12 -2.84 10.45 -9.85
C HIS A 12 -2.80 10.35 -8.33
N TRP A 13 -2.28 9.25 -7.76
CA TRP A 13 -2.54 8.94 -6.36
C TRP A 13 -1.27 8.79 -5.52
N THR A 14 -0.14 8.35 -6.09
CA THR A 14 1.07 8.09 -5.26
C THR A 14 2.20 9.10 -5.43
N GLN A 15 2.19 9.96 -6.45
CA GLN A 15 3.27 10.94 -6.68
C GLN A 15 3.48 11.86 -5.47
N PHE A 16 2.40 12.37 -4.88
CA PHE A 16 2.46 13.19 -3.67
C PHE A 16 3.16 12.44 -2.52
N TRP A 17 2.72 11.22 -2.21
CA TRP A 17 3.28 10.43 -1.12
C TRP A 17 4.76 10.09 -1.35
N ILE A 18 5.16 9.78 -2.58
CA ILE A 18 6.56 9.56 -2.96
C ILE A 18 7.41 10.80 -2.64
N GLU A 19 6.97 11.98 -3.06
CA GLU A 19 7.68 13.23 -2.81
C GLU A 19 7.71 13.59 -1.32
N HIS A 20 6.60 13.38 -0.62
CA HIS A 20 6.47 13.64 0.80
C HIS A 20 7.42 12.77 1.62
N PHE A 21 7.43 11.46 1.40
CA PHE A 21 8.32 10.54 2.11
C PHE A 21 9.80 10.77 1.73
N ALA A 22 10.09 11.14 0.48
CA ALA A 22 11.44 11.52 0.08
C ALA A 22 11.92 12.77 0.83
N LYS A 23 11.05 13.78 1.01
CA LYS A 23 11.37 14.97 1.80
C LYS A 23 11.60 14.65 3.27
N LEU A 24 10.71 13.84 3.87
CA LEU A 24 10.88 13.41 5.27
C LEU A 24 12.21 12.67 5.48
N SER A 25 12.65 11.89 4.50
CA SER A 25 13.94 11.23 4.56
C SER A 25 15.11 12.21 4.43
N GLN A 26 15.03 13.17 3.51
CA GLN A 26 16.05 14.23 3.35
C GLN A 26 16.19 15.10 4.61
N ASP A 27 15.07 15.36 5.29
CA ASP A 27 15.02 16.15 6.52
C ASP A 27 15.48 15.35 7.76
N GLY A 28 15.84 14.07 7.58
CA GLY A 28 16.40 13.20 8.64
C GLY A 28 15.36 12.58 9.56
N TYR A 29 14.07 12.66 9.22
CA TYR A 29 13.00 12.06 10.02
C TYR A 29 12.81 10.56 9.78
N PHE A 30 13.38 10.03 8.70
CA PHE A 30 13.29 8.61 8.33
C PHE A 30 14.48 8.21 7.46
N ASP A 31 15.19 7.14 7.81
CA ASP A 31 16.39 6.73 7.09
C ASP A 31 16.17 5.57 6.09
N GLY A 32 14.92 5.12 5.91
CA GLY A 32 14.58 4.07 4.94
C GLY A 32 14.97 2.66 5.35
N ARG A 33 15.76 2.49 6.42
CA ARG A 33 16.34 1.19 6.80
C ARG A 33 15.48 0.44 7.79
N GLU A 34 14.83 1.17 8.70
CA GLU A 34 13.84 0.62 9.60
C GLU A 34 12.54 1.42 9.47
N LEU A 35 11.49 0.76 8.98
CA LEU A 35 10.12 1.24 9.14
C LEU A 35 9.78 1.17 10.63
N ALA A 36 10.13 2.23 11.36
CA ALA A 36 9.78 2.35 12.76
C ALA A 36 8.26 2.22 12.89
N PHE A 37 7.82 1.45 13.89
CA PHE A 37 6.40 1.24 14.20
C PHE A 37 5.64 2.57 14.30
N GLU A 38 6.26 3.59 14.89
CA GLU A 38 5.71 4.95 15.01
C GLU A 38 5.44 5.62 13.64
N PHE A 39 6.31 5.40 12.65
CA PHE A 39 6.13 5.93 11.30
C PHE A 39 4.98 5.24 10.58
N ILE A 40 4.90 3.91 10.69
CA ILE A 40 3.79 3.14 10.12
C ILE A 40 2.46 3.60 10.74
N ASN A 41 2.40 3.70 12.07
CA ASN A 41 1.17 4.09 12.74
C ASN A 41 0.76 5.53 12.46
N ALA A 42 1.70 6.47 12.44
CA ALA A 42 1.37 7.88 12.21
C ALA A 42 0.84 8.14 10.79
N TYR A 43 1.41 7.46 9.78
CA TYR A 43 1.09 7.73 8.38
C TYR A 43 0.14 6.69 7.78
N PHE A 44 0.51 5.40 7.84
CA PHE A 44 -0.25 4.35 7.18
C PHE A 44 -1.55 4.03 7.90
N LEU A 45 -1.66 4.13 9.22
CA LEU A 45 -2.93 3.93 9.92
C LEU A 45 -3.85 5.16 9.91
N HIS A 46 -3.44 6.25 9.25
CA HIS A 46 -4.28 7.44 9.18
C HIS A 46 -5.51 7.20 8.29
N PRO A 47 -6.73 7.60 8.72
CA PRO A 47 -7.96 7.28 8.00
C PRO A 47 -7.99 7.74 6.54
N GLN A 48 -7.41 8.90 6.24
CA GLN A 48 -7.36 9.47 4.89
C GLN A 48 -6.52 8.60 3.95
N LEU A 49 -5.32 8.19 4.39
CA LEU A 49 -4.46 7.32 3.60
C LEU A 49 -5.08 5.92 3.48
N GLN A 50 -5.69 5.40 4.54
CA GLN A 50 -6.42 4.13 4.51
C GLN A 50 -7.57 4.16 3.49
N ASN A 51 -8.35 5.24 3.42
CA ASN A 51 -9.41 5.40 2.43
C ASN A 51 -8.87 5.48 1.00
N GLU A 52 -7.76 6.18 0.78
CA GLU A 52 -7.09 6.21 -0.53
C GLU A 52 -6.59 4.82 -0.93
N LEU A 53 -5.91 4.11 -0.02
CA LEU A 53 -5.42 2.75 -0.25
C LEU A 53 -6.55 1.76 -0.53
N ALA A 54 -7.67 1.85 0.19
CA ALA A 54 -8.84 1.02 -0.05
C ALA A 54 -9.41 1.21 -1.46
N ARG A 55 -9.51 2.46 -1.93
CA ARG A 55 -9.92 2.77 -3.31
C ARG A 55 -8.92 2.21 -4.33
N ILE A 56 -7.61 2.28 -4.04
CA ILE A 56 -6.58 1.76 -4.95
C ILE A 56 -6.77 0.27 -5.11
N ALA A 57 -6.97 -0.42 -4.00
CA ALA A 57 -7.17 -1.85 -3.96
C ALA A 57 -8.42 -2.26 -4.74
N GLU A 58 -9.54 -1.55 -4.56
CA GLU A 58 -10.77 -1.80 -5.31
C GLU A 58 -10.56 -1.65 -6.82
N GLU A 59 -10.05 -0.51 -7.28
CA GLU A 59 -9.83 -0.27 -8.71
C GLU A 59 -8.82 -1.26 -9.31
N TRP A 60 -7.77 -1.60 -8.56
CA TRP A 60 -6.77 -2.58 -8.98
C TRP A 60 -7.37 -3.97 -9.11
N ASN A 61 -8.16 -4.41 -8.12
CA ASN A 61 -8.79 -5.71 -8.10
C ASN A 61 -9.73 -5.93 -9.29
N ASP A 62 -10.43 -4.86 -9.69
CA ASP A 62 -11.32 -4.87 -10.85
C ASP A 62 -10.61 -4.61 -12.18
N HIS A 63 -9.38 -4.09 -12.17
CA HIS A 63 -8.65 -3.75 -13.39
C HIS A 63 -8.49 -4.97 -14.32
N HIS A 64 -8.88 -4.84 -15.59
CA HIS A 64 -8.66 -5.91 -16.57
C HIS A 64 -7.30 -5.74 -17.26
N VAL A 65 -6.30 -6.51 -16.83
CA VAL A 65 -4.98 -6.56 -17.44
C VAL A 65 -5.07 -7.28 -18.78
N ARG A 66 -4.96 -6.51 -19.87
CA ARG A 66 -4.90 -7.06 -21.22
C ARG A 66 -3.64 -7.89 -21.44
N SER A 67 -3.78 -9.00 -22.17
CA SER A 67 -2.66 -9.80 -22.66
C SER A 67 -1.70 -8.93 -23.50
N SER A 68 -0.40 -9.18 -23.34
CA SER A 68 0.66 -8.45 -24.04
C SER A 68 1.44 -9.41 -24.96
N ARG A 69 2.25 -8.87 -25.88
CA ARG A 69 3.17 -9.68 -26.70
C ARG A 69 4.22 -10.42 -25.86
N ASN A 70 4.47 -9.97 -24.64
CA ASN A 70 5.30 -10.68 -23.68
C ASN A 70 4.44 -11.76 -23.01
N ALA A 71 4.64 -13.02 -23.43
CA ALA A 71 3.91 -14.18 -22.90
C ALA A 71 4.12 -14.39 -21.38
N ASN A 72 5.20 -13.82 -20.81
CA ASN A 72 5.47 -13.91 -19.38
C ASN A 72 4.69 -12.86 -18.56
N CYS A 73 4.01 -11.91 -19.21
CA CYS A 73 3.20 -10.93 -18.50
C CYS A 73 1.85 -11.55 -18.13
N PRO A 74 1.45 -11.54 -16.85
CA PRO A 74 0.14 -12.01 -16.45
C PRO A 74 -0.97 -11.15 -17.10
N PHE A 75 -2.11 -11.78 -17.32
CA PHE A 75 -3.30 -11.16 -17.90
C PHE A 75 -4.56 -11.65 -17.18
N GLY A 76 -5.63 -10.86 -17.24
CA GLY A 76 -6.86 -11.12 -16.50
C GLY A 76 -7.17 -10.06 -15.46
N ARG A 77 -8.12 -10.36 -14.57
CA ARG A 77 -8.47 -9.48 -13.44
C ARG A 77 -7.70 -9.93 -12.21
N PRO A 78 -6.94 -9.05 -11.53
CA PRO A 78 -6.13 -9.41 -10.36
C PRO A 78 -6.90 -10.18 -9.30
N LEU A 79 -8.13 -9.77 -8.97
CA LEU A 79 -8.96 -10.47 -7.98
C LEU A 79 -9.27 -11.91 -8.39
N VAL A 80 -9.56 -12.15 -9.66
CA VAL A 80 -9.88 -13.49 -10.18
C VAL A 80 -8.60 -14.33 -10.28
N MET A 81 -7.49 -13.72 -10.69
CA MET A 81 -6.20 -14.41 -10.76
C MET A 81 -5.73 -14.87 -9.37
N TYR A 82 -5.98 -14.05 -8.34
CA TYR A 82 -5.65 -14.38 -6.96
C TYR A 82 -6.56 -15.49 -6.41
N ASN A 83 -7.88 -15.38 -6.59
CA ASN A 83 -8.84 -16.33 -6.01
C ASN A 83 -9.01 -17.63 -6.79
N ALA A 84 -8.71 -17.63 -8.09
CA ALA A 84 -8.93 -18.77 -8.99
C ALA A 84 -7.80 -18.88 -10.03
N PRO A 85 -6.55 -19.13 -9.61
CA PRO A 85 -5.39 -19.23 -10.50
C PRO A 85 -5.55 -20.33 -11.56
N ASP A 86 -6.28 -21.42 -11.25
CA ASP A 86 -6.51 -22.54 -12.16
C ASP A 86 -7.19 -22.13 -13.48
N LEU A 87 -8.03 -21.07 -13.44
CA LEU A 87 -8.68 -20.52 -14.65
C LEU A 87 -7.69 -19.95 -15.68
N TYR A 88 -6.47 -19.64 -15.23
CA TYR A 88 -5.39 -19.12 -16.06
C TYR A 88 -4.30 -20.16 -16.30
N GLY A 89 -4.55 -21.43 -15.98
CA GLY A 89 -3.57 -22.52 -16.12
C GLY A 89 -2.37 -22.35 -15.19
N THR A 90 -2.55 -21.66 -14.08
CA THR A 90 -1.53 -21.41 -13.06
C THR A 90 -2.00 -21.92 -11.70
N ARG A 91 -1.17 -21.75 -10.66
CA ARG A 91 -1.45 -22.20 -9.28
C ARG A 91 -1.32 -21.05 -8.30
N ASP A 92 -1.71 -21.28 -7.06
CA ASP A 92 -1.46 -20.34 -5.98
C ASP A 92 0.05 -20.22 -5.67
N PHE A 93 0.53 -18.98 -5.61
CA PHE A 93 1.91 -18.61 -5.23
C PHE A 93 1.94 -17.74 -3.97
N GLY A 94 0.80 -17.60 -3.27
CA GLY A 94 0.69 -16.87 -2.02
C GLY A 94 1.54 -17.48 -0.91
N HIS A 95 2.05 -16.61 -0.05
CA HIS A 95 2.72 -17.02 1.17
C HIS A 95 1.71 -17.00 2.33
N PRO A 96 1.53 -18.10 3.07
CA PRO A 96 0.63 -18.11 4.22
C PRO A 96 1.19 -17.20 5.31
N VAL A 97 0.38 -16.23 5.73
CA VAL A 97 0.68 -15.38 6.87
C VAL A 97 0.20 -16.10 8.13
N SER A 98 1.06 -16.23 9.15
CA SER A 98 0.66 -16.86 10.41
C SER A 98 -0.40 -16.02 11.12
N GLN A 99 -1.24 -16.67 11.94
CA GLN A 99 -2.24 -15.94 12.74
C GLN A 99 -1.58 -14.92 13.68
N ASN A 100 -0.38 -15.20 14.20
CA ASN A 100 0.33 -14.27 15.08
C ASN A 100 0.79 -13.02 14.33
N GLU A 101 1.30 -13.16 13.10
CA GLU A 101 1.65 -12.02 12.25
C GLU A 101 0.41 -11.21 11.87
N ALA A 102 -0.70 -11.88 11.56
CA ALA A 102 -1.97 -11.22 11.24
C ALA A 102 -2.57 -10.47 12.45
N LEU A 103 -2.45 -11.03 13.66
CA LEU A 103 -2.94 -10.41 14.90
C LEU A 103 -2.08 -9.19 15.28
N PHE A 104 -0.76 -9.27 15.15
CA PHE A 104 0.14 -8.13 15.40
C PHE A 104 -0.23 -6.90 14.56
N CYS A 105 -0.60 -7.09 13.29
CA CYS A 105 -1.06 -6.00 12.44
C CYS A 105 -2.41 -5.41 12.90
N LYS A 106 -3.34 -6.25 13.37
CA LYS A 106 -4.67 -5.82 13.84
C LYS A 106 -4.64 -5.13 15.20
N GLU A 107 -3.78 -5.56 16.10
CA GLU A 107 -3.63 -4.93 17.42
C GLU A 107 -3.07 -3.50 17.31
N GLY A 108 -2.19 -3.25 16.33
CA GLY A 108 -1.71 -1.91 16.00
C GLY A 108 -2.80 -0.97 15.47
N GLU A 109 -3.86 -1.48 14.83
CA GLU A 109 -5.01 -0.69 14.36
C GLU A 109 -5.93 -0.22 15.50
N THR A 110 -6.06 -1.01 16.58
CA THR A 110 -6.98 -0.72 17.69
C THR A 110 -6.46 0.33 18.67
N ASP A 111 -5.17 0.62 18.67
CA ASP A 111 -4.57 1.60 19.59
C ASP A 111 -4.63 3.02 19.00
N GLN A 112 -5.87 3.54 18.85
CA GLN A 112 -6.14 4.92 18.41
C GLN A 112 -5.57 6.02 19.34
N ASN A 113 -4.92 5.63 20.45
CA ASN A 113 -4.28 6.52 21.41
C ASN A 113 -2.75 6.60 21.27
N VAL A 114 -2.15 5.92 20.29
CA VAL A 114 -0.70 5.94 20.03
C VAL A 114 -0.39 6.90 18.89
N TYR A 115 -0.82 8.14 19.05
CA TYR A 115 -0.18 9.25 18.33
C TYR A 115 0.98 9.71 19.20
N PRO A 116 2.23 9.27 18.95
CA PRO A 116 3.36 9.83 19.67
C PRO A 116 3.34 11.35 19.46
N SER A 117 3.56 12.11 20.53
CA SER A 117 3.63 13.58 20.54
C SER A 117 4.86 14.13 19.80
N THR A 118 5.41 13.33 18.89
CA THR A 118 6.60 13.59 18.10
C THR A 118 6.32 14.64 17.01
N LEU A 119 7.39 15.31 16.59
CA LEU A 119 7.35 16.36 15.59
C LEU A 119 6.74 15.86 14.25
N MET A 120 6.93 14.57 13.93
CA MET A 120 6.34 13.89 12.77
C MET A 120 4.81 13.94 12.79
N THR A 121 4.18 13.54 13.89
CA THR A 121 2.72 13.54 14.03
C THR A 121 2.15 14.95 13.94
N ARG A 122 2.84 15.96 14.49
CA ARG A 122 2.44 17.38 14.35
C ARG A 122 2.57 17.89 12.92
N HIS A 123 3.65 17.55 12.21
CA HIS A 123 3.84 17.94 10.82
C HIS A 123 2.77 17.30 9.91
N PHE A 124 2.39 16.06 10.22
CA PHE A 124 1.32 15.36 9.51
C PHE A 124 -0.07 15.92 9.84
N LEU A 125 -0.40 16.18 11.11
CA LEU A 125 -1.70 16.77 11.48
C LEU A 125 -1.91 18.19 10.93
N ASN A 126 -0.85 19.00 10.84
CA ASN A 126 -0.91 20.31 10.17
C ASN A 126 -1.08 20.21 8.64
N TYR A 127 -0.83 19.04 8.05
CA TYR A 127 -0.98 18.79 6.62
C TYR A 127 -2.37 18.26 6.26
N VAL A 128 -3.05 17.55 7.17
CA VAL A 128 -4.38 16.95 6.91
C VAL A 128 -5.57 17.75 7.48
N ALA A 129 -5.31 18.88 8.16
CA ALA A 129 -6.32 19.85 8.59
C ALA A 129 -6.57 20.95 7.53
#